data_AF-A0AAW1K5C3-F1
#
_entry.id   AF-A0AAW1K5C3-F1
#
_cell.length_a   1.000
_cell.length_b   1.000
_cell.length_c   1.000
_cell.angle_alpha   90.00
_cell.angle_beta   90.00
_cell.angle_gamma   90.00
#
_symmetry.space_group_name_H-M   'P 1'
#
loop_
_entity.id
_entity.type
_entity.pdbx_description
1 polymer ?
#
loop_
_entity_poly.entity_id
_entity_poly.type
_entity_poly.pdbx_seq_one_letter_code
_entity_poly.pdbx_strand_id
1 'polypeptide(L)'
;MRTTWADNTFLDERNVTYFGEHMADGFIYAAVTLEYCPYLKKHFDGLRQAPKYPEDLAHNNIKLLQAWELLHLNLTLSLDDLIFPHPLKTLLISVHLFETLPHLYPQDKLYFKAGLSQSQTQYLTLGNANDFPLGYKAILYGDDHHESFSLKESFYDIQPKRKCTVGINYCAKFIRISQCILILSGDCQGYHKAANKVIELIGEPDIKFASSTHNIETELYEFKETQLSITSPYLMEANYRIQCTNEKCSSIEDVTNLPSREDYRPFTVARCIPLETTLACNDQGIGKLTLCTLAFDMVEIPTWIYFSHRQAGDFLVSISISITKSTKQQVLKVYVAEEEIKKDGRKENSKLFLEIPCQNRIMWNGIVQALQRFAVGDMEFWKDVVYTTTGMHLLIRLVHFSKPLTRKKICRDVDYAIKIFEKNCKVILPPFIHLDDQCMSANLIVPLQFSGTTSLKNFHFTMTSTDGAEIRQYVVIFVRYLSAHRFVVSK
;
A
#
# COMPACT_ATOMS: atom_id res chain seq x y z
N MET A 1 41.15 -17.92 11.39
CA MET A 1 39.91 -17.78 10.59
C MET A 1 39.30 -16.43 10.93
N ARG A 2 39.10 -15.51 9.96
CA ARG A 2 38.52 -14.18 10.21
C ARG A 2 37.00 -14.24 9.96
N THR A 3 36.24 -14.65 10.97
CA THR A 3 34.78 -14.51 10.95
C THR A 3 34.42 -13.14 11.52
N THR A 4 33.76 -12.29 10.72
CA THR A 4 33.30 -10.96 11.14
C THR A 4 32.00 -11.09 11.92
N TRP A 5 32.05 -10.79 13.21
CA TRP A 5 30.88 -10.68 14.08
C TRP A 5 30.21 -9.30 13.93
N ALA A 6 29.00 -9.16 14.48
CA ALA A 6 28.04 -8.09 14.17
C ALA A 6 28.52 -6.63 14.29
N ASP A 7 29.69 -6.36 14.89
CA ASP A 7 30.13 -4.99 15.22
C ASP A 7 31.43 -4.52 14.56
N ASN A 8 31.90 -5.14 13.47
CA ASN A 8 33.20 -4.77 12.84
C ASN A 8 34.39 -4.76 13.82
N THR A 9 34.25 -5.36 15.00
CA THR A 9 35.33 -5.54 15.96
C THR A 9 36.20 -6.67 15.45
N PHE A 10 37.45 -6.34 15.12
CA PHE A 10 38.46 -7.33 14.78
C PHE A 10 38.66 -8.22 16.00
N LEU A 11 38.26 -9.48 15.90
CA LEU A 11 38.62 -10.49 16.88
C LEU A 11 40.14 -10.70 16.85
N ASP A 12 40.74 -10.78 18.03
CA ASP A 12 42.12 -11.25 18.14
C ASP A 12 42.21 -12.66 17.53
N GLU A 13 43.24 -12.87 16.71
CA GLU A 13 43.47 -14.16 16.08
C GLU A 13 43.76 -15.23 17.15
N ARG A 14 42.91 -16.25 17.22
CA ARG A 14 43.08 -17.37 18.14
C ARG A 14 43.68 -18.58 17.43
N ASN A 15 44.83 -19.02 17.91
CA ASN A 15 45.49 -20.22 17.42
C ASN A 15 45.13 -21.42 18.29
N VAL A 16 44.49 -22.42 17.68
CA VAL A 16 44.21 -23.70 18.32
C VAL A 16 45.44 -24.60 18.17
N THR A 17 46.19 -24.77 19.26
CA THR A 17 47.31 -25.71 19.33
C THR A 17 46.98 -26.98 20.10
N TYR A 18 45.89 -26.97 20.89
CA TYR A 18 45.51 -28.06 21.78
C TYR A 18 43.99 -28.23 21.87
N PHE A 19 43.50 -29.46 21.73
CA PHE A 19 42.09 -29.83 21.93
C PHE A 19 41.84 -30.11 23.41
N GLY A 20 41.61 -29.05 24.19
CA GLY A 20 41.36 -29.10 25.62
C GLY A 20 40.94 -27.72 26.11
N GLU A 21 41.73 -27.09 26.97
CA GLU A 21 41.44 -25.78 27.57
C GLU A 21 41.12 -24.67 26.54
N HIS A 22 41.74 -24.71 25.35
CA HIS A 22 41.44 -23.73 24.29
C HIS A 22 40.00 -23.79 23.79
N MET A 23 39.30 -24.91 24.00
CA MET A 23 37.90 -25.11 23.61
C MET A 23 36.91 -24.80 24.74
N ALA A 24 37.40 -24.58 25.98
CA ALA A 24 36.57 -24.49 27.18
C ALA A 24 35.62 -23.28 27.17
N ASP A 25 36.00 -22.22 26.45
CA ASP A 25 35.23 -20.98 26.39
C ASP A 25 34.04 -21.01 25.42
N GLY A 26 33.87 -22.12 24.68
CA GLY A 26 32.80 -22.33 23.71
C GLY A 26 32.88 -21.45 22.47
N PHE A 27 33.78 -20.45 22.44
CA PHE A 27 33.82 -19.44 21.39
C PHE A 27 34.33 -20.03 20.08
N ILE A 28 35.35 -20.89 20.14
CA ILE A 28 35.91 -21.55 18.96
C ILE A 28 34.87 -22.46 18.30
N TYR A 29 34.16 -23.26 19.10
CA TYR A 29 33.07 -24.09 18.59
C TYR A 29 31.90 -23.28 18.04
N ALA A 30 31.54 -22.17 18.67
CA ALA A 30 30.52 -21.28 18.13
C ALA A 30 30.95 -20.69 16.78
N ALA A 31 32.21 -20.27 16.65
CA ALA A 31 32.75 -19.74 15.40
C ALA A 31 32.73 -20.79 14.27
N VAL A 32 33.17 -22.02 14.55
CA VAL A 32 33.11 -23.13 13.58
C VAL A 32 31.67 -23.49 13.24
N THR A 33 30.77 -23.52 14.22
CA THR A 33 29.34 -23.77 14.00
C THR A 33 28.74 -22.71 13.08
N LEU A 34 29.06 -21.43 13.29
CA LEU A 34 28.57 -20.32 12.46
C LEU A 34 29.12 -20.29 11.04
N GLU A 35 30.35 -20.78 10.83
CA GLU A 35 30.90 -20.89 9.49
C GLU A 35 30.01 -21.78 8.60
N TYR A 36 29.56 -22.91 9.16
CA TYR A 36 28.72 -23.87 8.44
C TYR A 36 27.22 -23.59 8.57
N CYS A 37 26.79 -22.98 9.68
CA CYS A 37 25.39 -22.67 9.97
C CYS A 37 25.20 -21.16 10.14
N PRO A 38 25.43 -20.34 9.10
CA PRO A 38 25.42 -18.88 9.21
C PRO A 38 24.06 -18.31 9.64
N TYR A 39 22.99 -19.07 9.43
CA TYR A 39 21.64 -18.73 9.88
C TYR A 39 21.51 -18.67 11.41
N LEU A 40 22.37 -19.34 12.18
CA LEU A 40 22.37 -19.28 13.64
C LEU A 40 22.98 -18.00 14.21
N LYS A 41 23.37 -17.02 13.38
CA LYS A 41 24.03 -15.78 13.83
C LYS A 41 23.30 -15.11 15.01
N LYS A 42 21.99 -14.93 14.89
CA LYS A 42 21.16 -14.32 15.95
C LYS A 42 21.17 -15.12 17.25
N HIS A 43 21.20 -16.44 17.19
CA HIS A 43 21.27 -17.31 18.38
C HIS A 43 22.54 -17.04 19.21
N PHE A 44 23.63 -16.78 18.51
CA PHE A 44 24.93 -16.48 19.11
C PHE A 44 25.15 -14.99 19.42
N ASP A 45 24.14 -14.12 19.26
CA ASP A 45 24.25 -12.72 19.66
C ASP A 45 24.55 -12.62 21.16
N GLY A 46 25.51 -11.78 21.55
CA GLY A 46 25.91 -11.61 22.95
C GLY A 46 26.78 -12.73 23.53
N LEU A 47 27.49 -13.52 22.71
CA LEU A 47 28.59 -14.35 23.19
C LEU A 47 29.69 -13.51 23.84
N ARG A 48 30.28 -14.03 24.91
CA ARG A 48 31.40 -13.43 25.63
C ARG A 48 32.69 -13.78 24.91
N GLN A 49 33.34 -12.79 24.29
CA GLN A 49 34.56 -13.02 23.52
C GLN A 49 35.73 -13.43 24.41
N ALA A 50 35.94 -12.75 25.54
CA ALA A 50 37.01 -13.07 26.50
C ALA A 50 36.40 -13.38 27.88
N PRO A 51 35.81 -14.58 28.07
CA PRO A 51 35.19 -14.93 29.34
C PRO A 51 36.23 -14.97 30.45
N LYS A 52 36.01 -14.18 31.50
CA LYS A 52 36.91 -14.11 32.67
C LYS A 52 36.35 -14.84 33.88
N TYR A 53 35.04 -15.01 33.92
CA TYR A 53 34.32 -15.60 35.02
C TYR A 53 33.66 -16.92 34.61
N PRO A 54 33.47 -17.88 35.52
CA PRO A 54 32.80 -19.15 35.23
C PRO A 54 31.40 -18.97 34.61
N GLU A 55 30.68 -17.91 34.99
CA GLU A 55 29.36 -17.58 34.46
C GLU A 55 29.42 -17.21 32.97
N ASP A 56 30.49 -16.55 32.52
CA ASP A 56 30.68 -16.22 31.10
C ASP A 56 30.97 -17.48 30.27
N LEU A 57 31.77 -18.41 30.83
CA LEU A 57 32.02 -19.72 30.22
C LEU A 57 30.73 -20.53 30.11
N ALA A 58 29.94 -20.55 31.18
CA ALA A 58 28.65 -21.24 31.20
C ALA A 58 27.68 -20.65 30.18
N HIS A 59 27.56 -19.31 30.12
CA HIS A 59 26.69 -18.61 29.15
C HIS A 59 27.00 -18.99 27.71
N ASN A 60 28.28 -18.97 27.32
CA ASN A 60 28.70 -19.34 25.97
C ASN A 60 28.38 -20.81 25.66
N ASN A 61 28.73 -21.72 26.56
CA ASN A 61 28.54 -23.15 26.35
C ASN A 61 27.06 -23.56 26.38
N ILE A 62 26.21 -22.89 27.17
CA ILE A 62 24.75 -23.09 27.13
C ILE A 62 24.19 -22.71 25.76
N LYS A 63 24.58 -21.54 25.21
CA LYS A 63 24.18 -21.14 23.85
C LYS A 63 24.62 -22.17 22.81
N LEU A 64 25.84 -22.69 22.94
CA LEU A 64 26.38 -23.71 22.04
C LEU A 64 25.60 -25.03 22.12
N LEU A 65 25.33 -25.53 23.32
CA LEU A 65 24.53 -26.74 23.53
C LEU A 65 23.12 -26.58 22.95
N GLN A 66 22.47 -25.45 23.19
CA GLN A 66 21.16 -25.14 22.61
C GLN A 66 21.22 -25.12 21.07
N ALA A 67 22.26 -24.54 20.48
CA ALA A 67 22.44 -24.54 19.03
C ALA A 67 22.60 -25.97 18.46
N TRP A 68 23.42 -26.79 19.11
CA TRP A 68 23.64 -28.18 18.69
C TRP A 68 22.41 -29.08 18.88
N GLU A 69 21.62 -28.80 19.92
CA GLU A 69 20.31 -29.44 20.12
C GLU A 69 19.32 -29.03 19.01
N LEU A 70 19.23 -27.73 18.68
CA LEU A 70 18.40 -27.23 17.58
C LEU A 70 18.77 -27.84 16.22
N LEU A 71 20.07 -28.01 15.97
CA LEU A 71 20.59 -28.64 14.75
C LEU A 71 20.43 -30.17 14.75
N HIS A 72 20.01 -30.77 15.88
CA HIS A 72 19.92 -32.21 16.05
C HIS A 72 21.24 -32.94 15.72
N LEU A 73 22.37 -32.47 16.29
CA LEU A 73 23.69 -33.08 16.08
C LEU A 73 23.87 -34.42 16.82
N ASN A 74 22.90 -34.86 17.62
CA ASN A 74 22.93 -36.09 18.44
C ASN A 74 24.20 -36.25 19.29
N LEU A 75 24.66 -35.13 19.85
CA LEU A 75 25.74 -35.09 20.83
C LEU A 75 25.15 -35.16 22.25
N THR A 76 25.43 -36.23 22.97
CA THR A 76 25.10 -36.33 24.41
C THR A 76 26.22 -35.68 25.21
N LEU A 77 26.12 -34.37 25.42
CA LEU A 77 27.10 -33.56 26.15
C LEU A 77 26.43 -32.82 27.30
N SER A 78 27.11 -32.78 28.45
CA SER A 78 26.76 -31.91 29.56
C SER A 78 27.51 -30.57 29.47
N LEU A 79 27.06 -29.58 30.27
CA LEU A 79 27.79 -28.32 30.40
C LEU A 79 29.21 -28.54 30.95
N ASP A 80 29.37 -29.45 31.92
CA ASP A 80 30.66 -29.77 32.53
C ASP A 80 31.65 -30.35 31.52
N ASP A 81 31.17 -31.11 30.53
CA ASP A 81 32.00 -31.68 29.47
C ASP A 81 32.67 -30.60 28.60
N LEU A 82 32.07 -29.42 28.52
CA LEU A 82 32.57 -28.28 27.76
C LEU A 82 33.41 -27.34 28.62
N ILE A 83 32.99 -27.06 29.86
CA ILE A 83 33.74 -26.18 30.78
C ILE A 83 35.02 -26.82 31.28
N PHE A 84 35.01 -28.15 31.51
CA PHE A 84 36.15 -28.93 31.97
C PHE A 84 36.57 -29.95 30.90
N PRO A 85 37.11 -29.48 29.76
CA PRO A 85 37.31 -30.31 28.57
C PRO A 85 38.37 -31.40 28.80
N HIS A 86 37.96 -32.66 28.71
CA HIS A 86 38.91 -33.78 28.62
C HIS A 86 39.45 -33.90 27.19
N PRO A 87 40.78 -33.96 26.96
CA PRO A 87 41.35 -33.81 25.62
C PRO A 87 40.83 -34.80 24.58
N LEU A 88 40.69 -36.08 24.96
CA LEU A 88 40.12 -37.09 24.07
C LEU A 88 38.65 -36.82 23.74
N LYS A 89 37.86 -36.32 24.71
CA LYS A 89 36.43 -36.04 24.50
C LYS A 89 36.26 -34.82 23.59
N THR A 90 37.04 -33.78 23.83
CA THR A 90 37.10 -32.57 22.99
C THR A 90 37.53 -32.90 21.56
N LEU A 91 38.50 -33.81 21.39
CA LEU A 91 38.89 -34.30 20.06
C LEU A 91 37.74 -35.04 19.37
N LEU A 92 37.04 -35.95 20.06
CA LEU A 92 35.90 -36.68 19.50
C LEU A 92 34.75 -35.75 19.10
N ILE A 93 34.47 -34.72 19.91
CA ILE A 93 33.50 -33.66 19.57
C ILE A 93 33.95 -32.95 18.29
N SER A 94 35.22 -32.55 18.21
CA SER A 94 35.76 -31.85 17.04
C SER A 94 35.69 -32.69 15.77
N VAL A 95 35.99 -33.99 15.85
CA VAL A 95 35.87 -34.93 14.72
C VAL A 95 34.42 -35.07 14.28
N HIS A 96 33.48 -35.24 15.22
CA HIS A 96 32.05 -35.33 14.88
C HIS A 96 31.52 -34.07 14.22
N LEU A 97 31.93 -32.90 14.71
CA LEU A 97 31.58 -31.61 14.11
C LEU A 97 32.20 -31.44 12.72
N PHE A 98 33.45 -31.86 12.54
CA PHE A 98 34.12 -31.83 11.23
C PHE A 98 33.39 -32.69 10.19
N GLU A 99 32.85 -33.85 10.59
CA GLU A 99 32.05 -34.70 9.70
C GLU A 99 30.63 -34.16 9.47
N THR A 100 30.00 -33.57 10.49
CA THR A 100 28.55 -33.27 10.45
C THR A 100 28.24 -31.86 9.96
N LEU A 101 29.00 -30.85 10.39
CA LEU A 101 28.72 -29.44 10.08
C LEU A 101 28.78 -29.11 8.58
N PRO A 102 29.70 -29.67 7.76
CA PRO A 102 29.70 -29.40 6.32
C PRO A 102 28.40 -29.74 5.60
N HIS A 103 27.62 -30.70 6.12
CA HIS A 103 26.31 -31.08 5.58
C HIS A 103 25.16 -30.18 6.05
N LEU A 104 25.43 -29.22 6.92
CA LEU A 104 24.44 -28.25 7.42
C LEU A 104 24.53 -26.89 6.73
N TYR A 105 25.49 -26.72 5.82
CA TYR A 105 25.55 -25.52 5.00
C TYR A 105 24.42 -25.51 3.96
N PRO A 106 23.62 -24.44 3.85
CA PRO A 106 22.52 -24.35 2.88
C PRO A 106 23.09 -24.27 1.46
N GLN A 107 22.90 -25.32 0.66
CA GLN A 107 23.31 -25.36 -0.74
C GLN A 107 22.15 -25.09 -1.70
N ASP A 108 20.94 -25.49 -1.31
CA ASP A 108 19.74 -25.38 -2.12
C ASP A 108 18.85 -24.22 -1.66
N LYS A 109 18.12 -23.62 -2.61
CA LYS A 109 17.12 -22.59 -2.34
C LYS A 109 15.78 -22.94 -2.96
N LEU A 110 14.69 -22.69 -2.24
CA LEU A 110 13.32 -22.79 -2.72
C LEU A 110 12.62 -21.43 -2.65
N TYR A 111 12.06 -21.00 -3.77
CA TYR A 111 11.38 -19.71 -3.90
C TYR A 111 9.88 -19.89 -3.94
N PHE A 112 9.17 -19.16 -3.08
CA PHE A 112 7.72 -19.13 -2.99
C PHE A 112 7.21 -17.75 -3.42
N LYS A 113 6.09 -17.74 -4.15
CA LYS A 113 5.39 -16.51 -4.55
C LYS A 113 3.91 -16.71 -4.31
N ALA A 114 3.36 -15.91 -3.39
CA ALA A 114 1.94 -15.94 -3.05
C ALA A 114 1.38 -14.52 -2.98
N GLY A 115 0.12 -14.34 -3.38
CA GLY A 115 -0.61 -13.10 -3.16
C GLY A 115 -0.58 -12.69 -1.68
N LEU A 116 -0.58 -11.39 -1.39
CA LEU A 116 -0.66 -10.92 -0.01
C LEU A 116 -1.88 -11.54 0.70
N SER A 117 -1.66 -12.07 1.90
CA SER A 117 -2.62 -12.86 2.70
C SER A 117 -3.06 -14.20 2.06
N GLN A 118 -2.36 -14.69 1.03
CA GLN A 118 -2.56 -16.02 0.44
C GLN A 118 -1.45 -16.97 0.85
N SER A 119 -1.69 -18.26 0.63
CA SER A 119 -0.72 -19.32 0.89
C SER A 119 -0.39 -20.11 -0.37
N GLN A 120 0.84 -20.59 -0.46
CA GLN A 120 1.32 -21.47 -1.52
C GLN A 120 2.07 -22.65 -0.91
N THR A 121 1.73 -23.86 -1.35
CA THR A 121 2.45 -25.08 -0.97
C THR A 121 3.35 -25.55 -2.11
N GLN A 122 4.60 -25.87 -1.79
CA GLN A 122 5.50 -26.59 -2.69
C GLN A 122 5.90 -27.93 -2.07
N TYR A 123 6.27 -28.88 -2.93
CA TYR A 123 6.62 -30.24 -2.52
C TYR A 123 8.07 -30.54 -2.90
N LEU A 124 8.87 -30.86 -1.89
CA LEU A 124 10.22 -31.38 -2.06
C LEU A 124 10.17 -32.91 -2.11
N THR A 125 10.73 -33.52 -3.14
CA THR A 125 10.79 -35.00 -3.23
C THR A 125 12.11 -35.51 -2.66
N LEU A 126 12.02 -36.33 -1.62
CA LEU A 126 13.14 -37.08 -1.03
C LEU A 126 13.12 -38.51 -1.56
N GLY A 127 14.28 -39.04 -1.94
CA GLY A 127 14.41 -40.41 -2.44
C GLY A 127 15.39 -41.21 -1.60
N ASN A 128 15.04 -42.48 -1.35
CA ASN A 128 15.91 -43.44 -0.70
C ASN A 128 16.40 -44.45 -1.73
N ALA A 129 17.69 -44.39 -2.06
CA ALA A 129 18.33 -45.35 -2.97
C ALA A 129 18.86 -46.60 -2.23
N ASN A 130 18.81 -46.62 -0.91
CA ASN A 130 19.33 -47.71 -0.09
C ASN A 130 18.33 -48.87 0.03
N ASP A 131 18.81 -49.99 0.56
CA ASP A 131 18.03 -51.20 0.83
C ASP A 131 17.42 -51.21 2.25
N PHE A 132 17.66 -50.16 3.03
CA PHE A 132 17.14 -49.97 4.39
C PHE A 132 16.36 -48.64 4.50
N PRO A 133 15.40 -48.53 5.43
CA PRO A 133 14.60 -47.31 5.60
C PRO A 133 15.46 -46.14 6.12
N LEU A 134 15.09 -44.92 5.74
CA LEU A 134 15.70 -43.68 6.22
C LEU A 134 14.65 -42.83 6.94
N GLY A 135 15.05 -42.21 8.05
CA GLY A 135 14.23 -41.27 8.80
C GLY A 135 14.80 -39.86 8.69
N TYR A 136 13.92 -38.87 8.46
CA TYR A 136 14.27 -37.46 8.49
C TYR A 136 13.39 -36.71 9.49
N LYS A 137 14.02 -35.97 10.40
CA LYS A 137 13.33 -34.97 11.22
C LYS A 137 13.43 -33.62 10.53
N ALA A 138 12.28 -33.00 10.26
CA ALA A 138 12.19 -31.70 9.61
C ALA A 138 12.03 -30.58 10.66
N ILE A 139 12.89 -29.57 10.55
CA ILE A 139 12.95 -28.43 11.46
C ILE A 139 12.96 -27.15 10.62
N LEU A 140 12.13 -26.18 10.99
CA LEU A 140 12.15 -24.83 10.43
C LEU A 140 12.87 -23.90 11.42
N TYR A 141 13.81 -23.09 10.91
CA TYR A 141 14.57 -22.14 11.71
C TYR A 141 14.57 -20.75 11.06
N GLY A 142 14.49 -19.68 11.87
CA GLY A 142 14.66 -18.30 11.40
C GLY A 142 13.37 -17.57 10.98
N ASP A 143 12.21 -18.22 11.08
CA ASP A 143 10.88 -17.58 10.93
C ASP A 143 10.31 -17.11 12.28
N ASP A 144 11.21 -16.73 13.18
CA ASP A 144 10.90 -16.39 14.55
C ASP A 144 9.94 -15.19 14.53
N HIS A 145 8.72 -15.40 15.05
CA HIS A 145 7.63 -14.43 15.28
C HIS A 145 6.52 -14.31 14.23
N HIS A 146 6.63 -14.88 13.02
CA HIS A 146 5.63 -14.60 11.97
C HIS A 146 4.93 -15.81 11.40
N GLU A 147 5.45 -17.02 11.62
CA GLU A 147 4.84 -18.27 11.15
C GLU A 147 4.42 -18.16 9.67
N SER A 148 5.34 -17.63 8.86
CA SER A 148 5.24 -17.51 7.41
C SER A 148 5.39 -18.88 6.75
N PHE A 149 6.19 -19.78 7.33
CA PHE A 149 6.42 -21.12 6.82
C PHE A 149 5.87 -22.18 7.78
N SER A 150 5.23 -23.21 7.23
CA SER A 150 4.76 -24.35 7.99
C SER A 150 4.97 -25.67 7.25
N LEU A 151 5.15 -26.73 8.02
CA LEU A 151 5.25 -28.11 7.54
C LEU A 151 4.00 -28.87 7.92
N LYS A 152 3.59 -29.83 7.08
CA LYS A 152 2.48 -30.74 7.40
C LYS A 152 2.87 -31.75 8.50
N GLU A 153 4.10 -32.24 8.44
CA GLU A 153 4.65 -33.30 9.30
C GLU A 153 6.06 -32.90 9.72
N SER A 154 6.48 -33.28 10.93
CA SER A 154 7.82 -33.00 11.46
C SER A 154 8.78 -34.18 11.31
N PHE A 155 8.28 -35.34 10.90
CA PHE A 155 9.05 -36.56 10.71
C PHE A 155 8.63 -37.27 9.43
N TYR A 156 9.62 -37.73 8.66
CA TYR A 156 9.41 -38.38 7.37
C TYR A 156 10.17 -39.71 7.32
N ASP A 157 9.42 -40.80 7.20
CA ASP A 157 9.95 -42.14 6.96
C ASP A 157 9.99 -42.44 5.46
N ILE A 158 11.16 -42.84 4.95
CA ILE A 158 11.39 -43.18 3.55
C ILE A 158 11.82 -44.64 3.46
N GLN A 159 10.86 -45.47 3.07
CA GLN A 159 11.05 -46.90 2.86
C GLN A 159 12.13 -47.20 1.78
N PRO A 160 12.76 -48.40 1.82
CA PRO A 160 13.79 -48.79 0.85
C PRO A 160 13.32 -48.63 -0.60
N LYS A 161 14.18 -48.07 -1.47
CA LYS A 161 13.89 -47.80 -2.90
C LYS A 161 12.63 -46.96 -3.16
N ARG A 162 12.11 -46.25 -2.16
CA ARG A 162 10.93 -45.39 -2.29
C ARG A 162 11.29 -43.91 -2.26
N LYS A 163 10.29 -43.09 -2.57
CA LYS A 163 10.34 -41.63 -2.47
C LYS A 163 9.26 -41.15 -1.51
N CYS A 164 9.51 -40.03 -0.86
CA CYS A 164 8.58 -39.32 0.01
C CYS A 164 8.52 -37.85 -0.42
N THR A 165 7.41 -37.17 -0.16
CA THR A 165 7.22 -35.76 -0.49
C THR A 165 7.03 -34.93 0.78
N VAL A 166 7.88 -33.94 0.96
CA VAL A 166 7.80 -32.95 2.05
C VAL A 166 7.03 -31.74 1.53
N GLY A 167 5.82 -31.52 2.07
CA GLY A 167 5.00 -30.36 1.74
C GLY A 167 5.35 -29.17 2.63
N ILE A 168 5.79 -28.08 2.00
CA ILE A 168 6.18 -26.82 2.65
C ILE A 168 5.16 -25.77 2.25
N ASN A 169 4.46 -25.21 3.22
CA ASN A 169 3.47 -24.16 3.02
C ASN A 169 4.07 -22.80 3.38
N TYR A 170 3.97 -21.84 2.47
CA TYR A 170 4.33 -20.44 2.68
C TYR A 170 3.04 -19.61 2.71
N CYS A 171 2.89 -18.76 3.73
CA CYS A 171 1.81 -17.77 3.84
C CYS A 171 2.41 -16.36 3.76
N ALA A 172 2.01 -15.59 2.76
CA ALA A 172 2.44 -14.22 2.55
C ALA A 172 1.68 -13.26 3.49
N LYS A 173 1.92 -13.39 4.80
CA LYS A 173 1.20 -12.60 5.82
C LYS A 173 1.64 -11.13 5.89
N PHE A 174 2.86 -10.80 5.48
CA PHE A 174 3.44 -9.47 5.68
C PHE A 174 4.05 -8.94 4.39
N ILE A 175 4.08 -7.62 4.21
CA ILE A 175 4.70 -6.93 3.08
C ILE A 175 6.22 -6.87 3.28
N ARG A 176 6.85 -8.04 3.28
CA ARG A 176 8.29 -8.23 3.40
C ARG A 176 8.68 -9.62 2.88
N ILE A 177 9.93 -9.77 2.46
CA ILE A 177 10.46 -11.08 2.11
C ILE A 177 10.64 -11.89 3.41
N SER A 178 10.06 -13.08 3.46
CA SER A 178 10.27 -14.03 4.56
C SER A 178 11.39 -15.01 4.19
N GLN A 179 12.34 -15.22 5.10
CA GLN A 179 13.40 -16.20 4.94
C GLN A 179 13.34 -17.20 6.09
N CYS A 180 13.53 -18.47 5.77
CA CYS A 180 13.56 -19.56 6.73
C CYS A 180 14.53 -20.65 6.25
N ILE A 181 15.11 -21.42 7.17
CA ILE A 181 15.93 -22.58 6.85
C ILE A 181 15.17 -23.85 7.20
N LEU A 182 15.01 -24.73 6.22
CA LEU A 182 14.55 -26.09 6.42
C LEU A 182 15.75 -27.00 6.63
N ILE A 183 15.82 -27.61 7.80
CA ILE A 183 16.81 -28.64 8.14
C ILE A 183 16.09 -29.99 8.14
N LEU A 184 16.57 -30.91 7.32
CA LEU A 184 16.19 -32.32 7.33
C LEU A 184 17.33 -33.09 8.01
N SER A 185 17.19 -33.35 9.31
CA SER A 185 18.17 -34.12 10.08
C SER A 185 17.98 -35.61 9.83
N GLY A 186 19.02 -36.25 9.29
CA GLY A 186 19.05 -37.67 8.96
C GLY A 186 19.48 -38.58 10.11
N ASP A 187 19.68 -38.01 11.30
CA ASP A 187 20.14 -38.72 12.49
C ASP A 187 18.95 -38.99 13.42
N CYS A 188 18.18 -40.02 13.08
CA CYS A 188 16.91 -40.37 13.73
C CYS A 188 17.05 -41.73 14.44
N GLN A 189 16.60 -41.81 15.70
CA GLN A 189 16.63 -43.06 16.47
C GLN A 189 15.85 -44.17 15.75
N GLY A 190 16.45 -45.36 15.66
CA GLY A 190 15.87 -46.52 14.98
C GLY A 190 16.10 -46.56 13.46
N TYR A 191 16.77 -45.56 12.89
CA TYR A 191 17.12 -45.52 11.46
C TYR A 191 18.64 -45.46 11.26
N HIS A 192 19.08 -45.85 10.08
CA HIS A 192 20.46 -45.63 9.67
C HIS A 192 20.71 -44.13 9.42
N LYS A 193 21.90 -43.65 9.80
CA LYS A 193 22.30 -42.25 9.62
C LYS A 193 22.21 -41.87 8.14
N ALA A 194 21.31 -40.93 7.83
CA ALA A 194 21.21 -40.30 6.52
C ALA A 194 21.99 -38.98 6.51
N ALA A 195 22.45 -38.57 5.32
CA ALA A 195 23.04 -37.24 5.17
C ALA A 195 21.98 -36.16 5.42
N ASN A 196 22.35 -35.15 6.22
CA ASN A 196 21.52 -33.98 6.45
C ASN A 196 21.30 -33.21 5.14
N LYS A 197 20.14 -32.56 5.03
CA LYS A 197 19.87 -31.62 3.93
C LYS A 197 19.40 -30.30 4.52
N VAL A 198 19.96 -29.21 4.02
CA VAL A 198 19.60 -27.86 4.45
C VAL A 198 19.23 -27.03 3.25
N ILE A 199 18.05 -26.41 3.32
CA ILE A 199 17.44 -25.68 2.21
C ILE A 199 17.03 -24.31 2.70
N GLU A 200 17.45 -23.26 1.99
CA GLU A 200 16.96 -21.91 2.22
C GLU A 200 15.58 -21.74 1.57
N LEU A 201 14.59 -21.36 2.36
CA LEU A 201 13.25 -21.03 1.92
C LEU A 201 13.10 -19.52 1.82
N ILE A 202 12.71 -19.01 0.65
CA ILE A 202 12.55 -17.58 0.37
C ILE A 202 11.12 -17.35 -0.11
N GLY A 203 10.35 -16.61 0.68
CA GLY A 203 8.96 -16.26 0.39
C GLY A 203 8.82 -14.80 -0.01
N GLU A 204 8.35 -14.56 -1.22
CA GLU A 204 8.10 -13.22 -1.76
C GLU A 204 6.58 -12.96 -1.84
N PRO A 205 6.05 -11.96 -1.12
CA PRO A 205 4.64 -11.60 -1.20
C PRO A 205 4.37 -10.82 -2.49
N ASP A 206 3.33 -11.22 -3.22
CA ASP A 206 2.79 -10.42 -4.33
C ASP A 206 1.89 -9.32 -3.79
N ILE A 207 2.49 -8.14 -3.64
CA ILE A 207 1.85 -6.91 -3.16
C ILE A 207 0.83 -6.31 -4.15
N LYS A 208 0.65 -6.93 -5.32
CA LYS A 208 -0.31 -6.53 -6.35
C LYS A 208 -1.64 -7.28 -6.23
N PHE A 209 -1.66 -8.33 -5.42
CA PHE A 209 -2.83 -9.15 -5.18
C PHE A 209 -3.73 -8.46 -4.14
N ALA A 210 -4.93 -8.05 -4.56
CA ALA A 210 -5.91 -7.47 -3.67
C ALA A 210 -6.79 -8.57 -3.06
N SER A 211 -6.95 -8.56 -1.74
CA SER A 211 -7.81 -9.47 -0.99
C SER A 211 -9.28 -9.23 -1.29
N SER A 212 -9.67 -7.98 -1.57
CA SER A 212 -11.00 -7.61 -2.04
C SER A 212 -10.95 -6.46 -3.06
N THR A 213 -12.02 -6.36 -3.86
CA THR A 213 -12.22 -5.29 -4.83
C THR A 213 -13.58 -4.64 -4.59
N HIS A 214 -13.60 -3.32 -4.49
CA HIS A 214 -14.84 -2.55 -4.34
C HIS A 214 -15.01 -1.58 -5.50
N ASN A 215 -16.25 -1.46 -5.99
CA ASN A 215 -16.60 -0.49 -7.02
C ASN A 215 -17.49 0.58 -6.41
N ILE A 216 -17.13 1.85 -6.60
CA ILE A 216 -17.88 3.01 -6.11
C ILE A 216 -18.20 3.92 -7.28
N GLU A 217 -19.37 4.52 -7.26
CA GLU A 217 -19.75 5.56 -8.21
C GLU A 217 -19.73 6.93 -7.54
N THR A 218 -19.11 7.92 -8.20
CA THR A 218 -19.09 9.31 -7.75
C THR A 218 -19.45 10.26 -8.90
N GLU A 219 -20.12 11.37 -8.57
CA GLU A 219 -20.49 12.38 -9.56
C GLU A 219 -19.32 13.35 -9.77
N LEU A 220 -19.11 13.76 -11.02
CA LEU A 220 -18.11 14.75 -11.40
C LEU A 220 -18.29 16.03 -10.56
N TYR A 221 -17.20 16.56 -9.99
CA TYR A 221 -17.16 17.77 -9.15
C TYR A 221 -17.86 17.69 -7.79
N GLU A 222 -18.47 16.57 -7.46
CA GLU A 222 -19.20 16.43 -6.20
C GLU A 222 -18.32 15.76 -5.16
N PHE A 223 -18.15 16.44 -4.02
CA PHE A 223 -17.52 15.83 -2.86
C PHE A 223 -18.51 14.83 -2.24
N LYS A 224 -18.08 13.59 -2.10
CA LYS A 224 -18.91 12.50 -1.57
C LYS A 224 -18.14 11.66 -0.56
N GLU A 225 -18.75 11.47 0.61
CA GLU A 225 -18.31 10.50 1.61
C GLU A 225 -19.07 9.18 1.40
N THR A 226 -18.33 8.09 1.29
CA THR A 226 -18.88 6.74 1.12
C THR A 226 -18.32 5.84 2.21
N GLN A 227 -19.21 5.24 3.01
CA GLN A 227 -18.82 4.26 4.00
C GLN A 227 -18.73 2.87 3.37
N LEU A 228 -17.57 2.23 3.48
CA LEU A 228 -17.34 0.85 3.07
C LEU A 228 -17.18 -0.05 4.28
N SER A 229 -17.65 -1.29 4.13
CA SER A 229 -17.33 -2.39 5.03
C SER A 229 -16.13 -3.16 4.45
N ILE A 230 -15.02 -3.17 5.17
CA ILE A 230 -13.79 -3.85 4.79
C ILE A 230 -13.64 -5.11 5.64
N THR A 231 -13.33 -6.24 5.02
CA THR A 231 -13.13 -7.52 5.71
C THR A 231 -11.66 -7.89 5.65
N SER A 232 -11.01 -7.96 6.81
CA SER A 232 -9.65 -8.48 6.97
C SER A 232 -9.63 -10.01 6.76
N PRO A 233 -8.61 -10.55 6.07
CA PRO A 233 -8.47 -11.99 5.87
C PRO A 233 -8.08 -12.76 7.14
N TYR A 234 -7.70 -12.08 8.23
CA TYR A 234 -7.17 -12.70 9.45
C TYR A 234 -8.22 -13.00 10.53
N LEU A 235 -9.50 -12.65 10.29
CA LEU A 235 -10.65 -12.95 11.17
C LEU A 235 -10.35 -12.72 12.66
N MET A 236 -9.82 -11.53 12.98
CA MET A 236 -9.46 -11.15 14.35
C MET A 236 -9.63 -9.65 14.57
N GLU A 237 -9.82 -9.29 15.84
CA GLU A 237 -9.82 -7.91 16.29
C GLU A 237 -8.41 -7.33 16.14
N ALA A 238 -8.28 -6.27 15.34
CA ALA A 238 -7.03 -5.60 15.10
C ALA A 238 -7.28 -4.17 14.59
N ASN A 239 -6.33 -3.28 14.86
CA ASN A 239 -6.37 -1.91 14.37
C ASN A 239 -5.25 -1.69 13.33
N TYR A 240 -5.60 -1.79 12.05
CA TYR A 240 -4.64 -1.74 10.95
C TYR A 240 -4.25 -0.30 10.61
N ARG A 241 -2.96 -0.03 10.39
CA ARG A 241 -2.50 1.22 9.81
C ARG A 241 -2.92 1.28 8.34
N ILE A 242 -3.41 2.44 7.89
CA ILE A 242 -3.87 2.64 6.51
C ILE A 242 -2.82 3.43 5.71
N GLN A 243 -2.46 2.91 4.53
CA GLN A 243 -1.69 3.61 3.51
C GLN A 243 -2.41 3.48 2.17
N CYS A 244 -2.46 4.54 1.37
CA CYS A 244 -3.19 4.51 0.10
C CYS A 244 -2.43 5.19 -1.04
N THR A 245 -2.70 4.76 -2.26
CA THR A 245 -2.11 5.31 -3.49
C THR A 245 -3.07 5.15 -4.66
N ASN A 246 -2.96 6.05 -5.64
CA ASN A 246 -3.67 5.96 -6.92
C ASN A 246 -2.79 5.37 -8.03
N GLU A 247 -1.63 4.82 -7.66
CA GLU A 247 -0.73 4.11 -8.56
C GLU A 247 -0.37 2.76 -7.98
N LYS A 248 -0.40 1.74 -8.83
CA LYS A 248 -0.09 0.38 -8.41
C LYS A 248 1.40 0.28 -8.04
N CYS A 249 1.68 -0.05 -6.77
CA CYS A 249 3.05 -0.32 -6.31
C CYS A 249 3.65 -1.53 -7.05
N SER A 250 4.95 -1.45 -7.33
CA SER A 250 5.69 -2.49 -8.05
C SER A 250 6.67 -3.24 -7.15
N SER A 251 7.11 -2.62 -6.06
CA SER A 251 8.05 -3.19 -5.08
C SER A 251 7.56 -3.03 -3.63
N ILE A 252 8.08 -3.87 -2.73
CA ILE A 252 7.86 -3.74 -1.28
C ILE A 252 8.31 -2.36 -0.79
N GLU A 253 9.43 -1.85 -1.32
CA GLU A 253 9.97 -0.54 -0.98
C GLU A 253 8.97 0.58 -1.31
N ASP A 254 8.28 0.48 -2.45
CA ASP A 254 7.25 1.45 -2.85
C ASP A 254 6.16 1.55 -1.77
N VAL A 255 5.73 0.42 -1.21
CA VAL A 255 4.69 0.36 -0.18
C VAL A 255 5.22 0.91 1.14
N THR A 256 6.43 0.53 1.56
CA THR A 256 7.01 1.03 2.81
C THR A 256 7.27 2.54 2.78
N ASN A 257 7.57 3.07 1.58
CA ASN A 257 7.77 4.50 1.35
C ASN A 257 6.46 5.24 1.12
N LEU A 258 5.29 4.56 1.10
CA LEU A 258 4.02 5.25 1.06
C LEU A 258 3.89 6.09 2.34
N PRO A 259 3.83 7.42 2.21
CA PRO A 259 3.56 8.27 3.37
C PRO A 259 2.25 7.86 4.04
N SER A 260 2.26 7.84 5.36
CA SER A 260 1.02 7.67 6.11
C SER A 260 0.22 8.94 6.10
N ARG A 261 -1.10 8.84 6.30
CA ARG A 261 -1.98 10.01 6.38
C ARG A 261 -1.51 11.02 7.45
N GLU A 262 -0.84 10.58 8.51
CA GLU A 262 -0.25 11.47 9.53
C GLU A 262 0.93 12.30 8.98
N ASP A 263 1.67 11.78 8.01
CA ASP A 263 2.74 12.49 7.30
C ASP A 263 2.17 13.54 6.33
N TYR A 264 0.90 13.39 5.94
CA TYR A 264 0.12 14.33 5.12
C TYR A 264 -0.77 15.25 5.98
N ARG A 265 -0.24 16.37 6.48
CA ARG A 265 -1.11 17.51 6.87
C ARG A 265 -1.64 18.26 5.63
N PRO A 266 -2.57 19.23 5.75
CA PRO A 266 -4.02 19.11 5.61
C PRO A 266 -4.57 19.47 4.23
N PHE A 267 -3.72 19.52 3.20
CA PHE A 267 -4.04 20.31 2.02
C PHE A 267 -4.29 19.51 0.74
N THR A 268 -4.03 18.20 0.74
CA THR A 268 -4.20 17.42 -0.48
C THR A 268 -5.67 17.13 -0.75
N VAL A 269 -6.21 17.76 -1.79
CA VAL A 269 -7.49 17.36 -2.39
C VAL A 269 -7.22 16.23 -3.37
N ALA A 270 -6.85 15.05 -2.84
CA ALA A 270 -6.72 13.88 -3.69
C ALA A 270 -8.11 13.38 -4.09
N ARG A 271 -8.19 12.74 -5.26
CA ARG A 271 -9.47 12.31 -5.84
C ARG A 271 -10.18 11.22 -5.01
N CYS A 272 -9.44 10.51 -4.17
CA CYS A 272 -9.93 9.54 -3.21
C CYS A 272 -8.99 9.51 -2.00
N ILE A 273 -9.53 9.66 -0.79
CA ILE A 273 -8.76 9.59 0.45
C ILE A 273 -9.58 8.86 1.54
N PRO A 274 -9.01 7.86 2.22
CA PRO A 274 -9.59 7.31 3.44
C PRO A 274 -9.52 8.33 4.56
N LEU A 275 -10.65 8.61 5.20
CA LEU A 275 -10.76 9.61 6.26
C LEU A 275 -9.99 9.20 7.52
N GLU A 276 -10.04 7.93 7.86
CA GLU A 276 -9.37 7.33 9.01
C GLU A 276 -7.88 7.09 8.72
N THR A 277 -7.03 7.16 9.75
CA THR A 277 -5.61 6.77 9.68
C THR A 277 -5.40 5.29 9.99
N THR A 278 -6.37 4.69 10.69
CA THR A 278 -6.38 3.28 11.05
C THR A 278 -7.76 2.66 10.84
N LEU A 279 -7.81 1.36 10.58
CA LEU A 279 -9.04 0.58 10.44
C LEU A 279 -9.17 -0.35 11.65
N ALA A 280 -10.13 -0.05 12.53
CA ALA A 280 -10.51 -0.95 13.61
C ALA A 280 -11.44 -2.04 13.07
N CYS A 281 -10.99 -3.29 13.13
CA CYS A 281 -11.77 -4.48 12.79
C CYS A 281 -12.26 -5.17 14.07
N ASN A 282 -13.46 -5.72 14.04
CA ASN A 282 -13.98 -6.58 15.11
C ASN A 282 -13.36 -8.00 15.06
N ASP A 283 -13.82 -8.87 15.96
CA ASP A 283 -13.48 -10.29 16.03
C ASP A 283 -13.72 -11.07 14.71
N GLN A 284 -14.68 -10.64 13.89
CA GLN A 284 -14.93 -11.20 12.56
C GLN A 284 -14.05 -10.59 11.46
N GLY A 285 -13.09 -9.72 11.82
CA GLY A 285 -12.23 -9.02 10.87
C GLY A 285 -12.93 -7.90 10.11
N ILE A 286 -14.15 -7.51 10.47
CA ILE A 286 -14.93 -6.49 9.75
C ILE A 286 -14.67 -5.12 10.36
N GLY A 287 -14.22 -4.18 9.52
CA GLY A 287 -14.03 -2.77 9.86
C GLY A 287 -14.83 -1.85 8.95
N LYS A 288 -15.13 -0.63 9.42
CA LYS A 288 -15.80 0.41 8.61
C LYS A 288 -14.79 1.47 8.21
N LEU A 289 -14.73 1.77 6.91
CA LEU A 289 -13.84 2.76 6.34
C LEU A 289 -14.66 3.85 5.65
N THR A 290 -14.38 5.12 5.94
CA THR A 290 -15.03 6.25 5.26
C THR A 290 -14.12 6.78 4.18
N LEU A 291 -14.53 6.64 2.92
CA LEU A 291 -13.81 7.15 1.77
C LEU A 291 -14.41 8.47 1.32
N CYS A 292 -13.56 9.49 1.24
CA CYS A 292 -13.89 10.77 0.66
C CYS A 292 -13.45 10.78 -0.80
N THR A 293 -14.34 11.10 -1.72
CA THR A 293 -14.07 11.12 -3.16
C THR A 293 -14.41 12.48 -3.77
N LEU A 294 -13.60 12.91 -4.74
CA LEU A 294 -13.86 14.10 -5.55
C LEU A 294 -13.26 13.92 -6.95
N ALA A 295 -14.11 13.95 -7.96
CA ALA A 295 -13.73 13.80 -9.35
C ALA A 295 -13.56 15.16 -10.05
N PHE A 296 -12.50 15.31 -10.84
CA PHE A 296 -12.24 16.52 -11.65
C PHE A 296 -12.37 16.29 -13.15
N ASP A 297 -12.33 15.04 -13.58
CA ASP A 297 -12.56 14.62 -14.95
C ASP A 297 -13.28 13.27 -14.97
N MET A 298 -13.73 12.85 -16.15
CA MET A 298 -14.46 11.60 -16.35
C MET A 298 -13.56 10.34 -16.35
N VAL A 299 -12.29 10.45 -15.93
CA VAL A 299 -11.35 9.32 -15.92
C VAL A 299 -11.52 8.52 -14.63
N GLU A 300 -11.73 7.21 -14.74
CA GLU A 300 -11.82 6.30 -13.58
C GLU A 300 -10.60 6.42 -12.66
N ILE A 301 -10.85 6.33 -11.36
CA ILE A 301 -9.81 6.48 -10.34
C ILE A 301 -9.57 5.10 -9.71
N PRO A 302 -8.45 4.43 -10.02
CA PRO A 302 -8.04 3.28 -9.27
C PRO A 302 -7.36 3.73 -7.98
N THR A 303 -7.75 3.13 -6.86
CA THR A 303 -7.16 3.37 -5.54
C THR A 303 -6.78 2.04 -4.91
N TRP A 304 -5.54 1.95 -4.43
CA TRP A 304 -5.01 0.81 -3.69
C TRP A 304 -4.82 1.22 -2.23
N ILE A 305 -5.37 0.43 -1.31
CA ILE A 305 -5.30 0.71 0.13
C ILE A 305 -4.65 -0.49 0.82
N TYR A 306 -3.47 -0.26 1.36
CA TYR A 306 -2.70 -1.20 2.15
C TYR A 306 -3.07 -1.04 3.63
N PHE A 307 -3.37 -2.16 4.26
CA PHE A 307 -3.65 -2.26 5.68
C PHE A 307 -2.53 -3.06 6.31
N SER A 308 -1.85 -2.47 7.30
CA SER A 308 -0.68 -3.10 7.92
C SER A 308 -0.83 -3.24 9.43
N HIS A 309 -0.46 -4.40 9.96
CA HIS A 309 -0.49 -4.67 11.39
C HIS A 309 0.62 -5.63 11.80
N ARG A 310 1.34 -5.30 12.88
CA ARG A 310 2.60 -5.98 13.26
C ARG A 310 2.46 -7.47 13.61
N GLN A 311 1.30 -7.90 14.09
CA GLN A 311 1.06 -9.28 14.55
C GLN A 311 0.07 -10.03 13.65
N ALA A 312 -1.12 -9.48 13.45
CA ALA A 312 -2.16 -10.04 12.58
C ALA A 312 -1.69 -10.32 11.13
N GLY A 313 -0.98 -9.38 10.51
CA GLY A 313 -0.62 -9.43 9.10
C GLY A 313 -1.04 -8.18 8.33
N ASP A 314 -0.68 -8.16 7.06
CA ASP A 314 -0.92 -7.07 6.12
C ASP A 314 -1.81 -7.55 4.98
N PHE A 315 -2.68 -6.68 4.45
CA PHE A 315 -3.54 -7.01 3.32
C PHE A 315 -3.81 -5.78 2.43
N LEU A 316 -4.27 -6.04 1.20
CA LEU A 316 -4.52 -5.01 0.19
C LEU A 316 -5.98 -5.03 -0.25
N VAL A 317 -6.61 -3.87 -0.30
CA VAL A 317 -7.91 -3.67 -0.94
C VAL A 317 -7.73 -2.80 -2.17
N SER A 318 -8.36 -3.18 -3.28
CA SER A 318 -8.45 -2.34 -4.46
C SER A 318 -9.84 -1.72 -4.59
N ILE A 319 -9.87 -0.46 -5.02
CA ILE A 319 -11.10 0.30 -5.19
C ILE A 319 -11.10 0.90 -6.59
N SER A 320 -12.13 0.61 -7.36
CA SER A 320 -12.37 1.24 -8.65
C SER A 320 -13.49 2.25 -8.50
N ILE A 321 -13.21 3.50 -8.88
CA ILE A 321 -14.19 4.58 -8.79
C ILE A 321 -14.59 4.99 -10.21
N SER A 322 -15.84 4.70 -10.56
CA SER A 322 -16.46 5.15 -11.80
C SER A 322 -17.06 6.54 -11.61
N ILE A 323 -16.99 7.36 -12.66
CA ILE A 323 -17.39 8.76 -12.61
C ILE A 323 -18.58 8.99 -13.54
N THR A 324 -19.65 9.54 -12.97
CA THR A 324 -20.84 9.96 -13.72
C THR A 324 -20.94 11.48 -13.79
N LYS A 325 -21.77 11.97 -14.74
CA LYS A 325 -21.96 13.41 -14.90
C LYS A 325 -22.67 13.96 -13.67
N SER A 326 -22.23 15.13 -13.18
CA SER A 326 -22.94 15.84 -12.12
C SER A 326 -24.40 16.06 -12.48
N THR A 327 -25.26 15.87 -11.50
CA THR A 327 -26.68 16.26 -11.56
C THR A 327 -26.87 17.75 -11.27
N LYS A 328 -25.88 18.41 -10.66
CA LYS A 328 -25.94 19.85 -10.37
C LYS A 328 -25.76 20.69 -11.63
N GLN A 329 -26.58 21.73 -11.70
CA GLN A 329 -26.57 22.70 -12.78
C GLN A 329 -26.41 24.10 -12.21
N GLN A 330 -25.59 24.91 -12.86
CA GLN A 330 -25.39 26.28 -12.44
C GLN A 330 -26.47 27.18 -13.07
N VAL A 331 -27.14 27.98 -12.25
CA VAL A 331 -28.19 28.88 -12.72
C VAL A 331 -27.57 30.18 -13.23
N LEU A 332 -27.86 30.54 -14.48
CA LEU A 332 -27.54 31.82 -15.09
C LEU A 332 -28.83 32.63 -15.25
N LYS A 333 -28.84 33.87 -14.74
CA LYS A 333 -30.01 34.75 -14.82
C LYS A 333 -29.81 35.78 -15.92
N VAL A 334 -30.78 35.90 -16.81
CA VAL A 334 -30.81 36.95 -17.83
C VAL A 334 -31.96 37.89 -17.48
N TYR A 335 -31.61 39.12 -17.12
CA TYR A 335 -32.59 40.13 -16.71
C TYR A 335 -33.16 40.81 -17.95
N VAL A 336 -34.49 40.85 -18.06
CA VAL A 336 -35.21 41.42 -19.20
C VAL A 336 -36.18 42.48 -18.70
N ALA A 337 -36.09 43.69 -19.24
CA ALA A 337 -37.00 44.77 -18.87
C ALA A 337 -38.42 44.46 -19.39
N GLU A 338 -39.46 44.65 -18.57
CA GLU A 338 -40.84 44.40 -18.99
C GLU A 338 -41.26 45.18 -20.24
N GLU A 339 -40.71 46.38 -20.43
CA GLU A 339 -40.97 47.23 -21.59
C GLU A 339 -40.43 46.65 -22.91
N GLU A 340 -39.39 45.80 -22.83
CA GLU A 340 -38.84 45.10 -23.99
C GLU A 340 -39.69 43.89 -24.40
N ILE A 341 -40.53 43.39 -23.49
CA ILE A 341 -41.41 42.24 -23.72
C ILE A 341 -42.77 42.69 -24.31
N LYS A 342 -43.22 43.91 -24.02
CA LYS A 342 -44.58 44.41 -24.37
C LYS A 342 -44.73 44.94 -25.81
N LYS A 343 -43.66 45.04 -26.59
CA LYS A 343 -43.75 45.41 -28.02
C LYS A 343 -43.78 44.16 -28.87
N ASP A 344 -45.00 43.75 -29.21
CA ASP A 344 -45.40 42.75 -30.21
C ASP A 344 -44.27 42.36 -31.18
N GLY A 345 -43.64 41.20 -30.95
CA GLY A 345 -42.87 40.38 -31.91
C GLY A 345 -41.88 41.03 -32.90
N ARG A 346 -41.66 42.34 -32.87
CA ARG A 346 -40.94 43.11 -33.88
C ARG A 346 -40.16 44.21 -33.18
N LYS A 347 -39.13 43.77 -32.47
CA LYS A 347 -37.94 44.59 -32.31
C LYS A 347 -36.72 43.71 -32.59
N GLU A 348 -36.11 43.99 -33.73
CA GLU A 348 -34.69 43.80 -33.93
C GLU A 348 -33.95 44.48 -32.78
N ASN A 349 -33.01 43.75 -32.17
CA ASN A 349 -31.88 44.29 -31.40
C ASN A 349 -32.08 44.69 -29.91
N SER A 350 -32.97 44.06 -29.13
CA SER A 350 -32.65 43.92 -27.69
C SER A 350 -31.53 42.89 -27.57
N LYS A 351 -30.28 43.36 -27.51
CA LYS A 351 -29.11 42.52 -27.30
C LYS A 351 -29.17 41.99 -25.86
N LEU A 352 -29.83 40.85 -25.67
CA LEU A 352 -29.75 40.11 -24.42
C LEU A 352 -28.38 39.44 -24.37
N PHE A 353 -27.74 39.52 -23.21
CA PHE A 353 -26.42 38.91 -22.99
C PHE A 353 -26.53 37.84 -21.92
N LEU A 354 -25.82 36.74 -22.15
CA LEU A 354 -25.61 35.68 -21.18
C LEU A 354 -24.23 35.86 -20.57
N GLU A 355 -24.17 36.01 -19.26
CA GLU A 355 -22.91 36.06 -18.52
C GLU A 355 -22.54 34.66 -18.04
N ILE A 356 -21.53 34.06 -18.67
CA ILE A 356 -21.00 32.75 -18.30
C ILE A 356 -19.76 32.97 -17.44
N PRO A 357 -19.72 32.49 -16.18
CA PRO A 357 -18.53 32.67 -15.35
C PRO A 357 -17.35 31.84 -15.89
N CYS A 358 -16.16 32.44 -15.92
CA CYS A 358 -14.94 31.74 -16.29
C CYS A 358 -14.66 30.56 -15.33
N GLN A 359 -14.95 30.77 -14.04
CA GLN A 359 -14.83 29.76 -12.99
C GLN A 359 -15.94 28.70 -13.03
N ASN A 360 -15.54 27.43 -13.00
CA ASN A 360 -16.45 26.31 -12.74
C ASN A 360 -16.81 26.26 -11.25
N ARG A 361 -17.88 26.97 -10.87
CA ARG A 361 -18.27 27.11 -9.46
C ARG A 361 -18.62 25.77 -8.80
N ILE A 362 -19.16 24.81 -9.56
CA ILE A 362 -19.51 23.48 -9.02
C ILE A 362 -18.23 22.74 -8.63
N MET A 363 -17.25 22.69 -9.53
CA MET A 363 -15.92 22.12 -9.25
C MET A 363 -15.26 22.77 -8.04
N TRP A 364 -15.22 24.11 -8.00
CA TRP A 364 -14.62 24.84 -6.89
C TRP A 364 -15.34 24.58 -5.57
N ASN A 365 -16.67 24.52 -5.56
CA ASN A 365 -17.44 24.17 -4.37
C ASN A 365 -17.10 22.74 -3.87
N GLY A 366 -16.88 21.79 -4.77
CA GLY A 366 -16.42 20.43 -4.42
C GLY A 366 -15.03 20.44 -3.80
N ILE A 367 -14.08 21.17 -4.40
CA ILE A 367 -12.71 21.34 -3.88
C ILE A 367 -12.76 21.95 -2.48
N VAL A 368 -13.57 22.99 -2.30
CA VAL A 368 -13.75 23.64 -1.00
C VAL A 368 -14.29 22.64 0.00
N GLN A 369 -15.38 21.95 -0.27
CA GLN A 369 -15.94 20.95 0.64
C GLN A 369 -14.91 19.88 1.05
N ALA A 370 -14.12 19.38 0.11
CA ALA A 370 -13.03 18.46 0.40
C ALA A 370 -12.00 19.10 1.35
N LEU A 371 -11.55 20.31 1.09
CA LEU A 371 -10.63 21.03 1.97
C LEU A 371 -11.23 21.28 3.34
N GLN A 372 -12.51 21.68 3.44
CA GLN A 372 -13.16 21.85 4.74
C GLN A 372 -13.14 20.56 5.56
N ARG A 373 -13.19 19.42 4.87
CA ARG A 373 -13.16 18.11 5.52
C ARG A 373 -11.76 17.68 5.96
N PHE A 374 -10.74 18.02 5.20
CA PHE A 374 -9.36 17.58 5.42
C PHE A 374 -8.47 18.61 6.12
N ALA A 375 -8.82 19.90 6.05
CA ALA A 375 -8.00 20.98 6.56
C ALA A 375 -8.13 21.14 8.07
N VAL A 376 -7.08 20.75 8.79
CA VAL A 376 -6.90 21.04 10.22
C VAL A 376 -6.11 22.35 10.33
N GLY A 377 -6.78 23.48 10.60
CA GLY A 377 -6.10 24.66 11.16
C GLY A 377 -6.45 26.05 10.63
N ASP A 378 -6.73 26.25 9.34
CA ASP A 378 -6.79 27.61 8.74
C ASP A 378 -8.07 27.87 7.94
N MET A 379 -9.20 27.40 8.45
CA MET A 379 -10.50 27.56 7.78
C MET A 379 -10.92 29.02 7.62
N GLU A 380 -10.48 29.91 8.51
CA GLU A 380 -10.73 31.35 8.38
C GLU A 380 -9.97 31.96 7.21
N PHE A 381 -8.69 31.62 7.02
CA PHE A 381 -7.93 32.03 5.84
C PHE A 381 -8.59 31.59 4.54
N TRP A 382 -9.04 30.32 4.47
CA TRP A 382 -9.65 29.80 3.25
C TRP A 382 -11.00 30.46 2.94
N LYS A 383 -11.80 30.87 3.94
CA LYS A 383 -13.07 31.58 3.70
C LYS A 383 -12.85 32.86 2.89
N ASP A 384 -11.78 33.60 3.17
CA ASP A 384 -11.49 34.89 2.53
C ASP A 384 -10.76 34.74 1.19
N VAL A 385 -10.00 33.64 1.03
CA VAL A 385 -9.05 33.51 -0.08
C VAL A 385 -9.53 32.54 -1.17
N VAL A 386 -10.36 31.54 -0.86
CA VAL A 386 -10.78 30.45 -1.79
C VAL A 386 -11.31 30.93 -3.14
N TYR A 387 -12.09 32.01 -3.16
CA TYR A 387 -12.74 32.52 -4.37
C TYR A 387 -11.92 33.59 -5.11
N THR A 388 -10.76 33.94 -4.57
CA THR A 388 -9.80 34.84 -5.24
C THR A 388 -8.95 34.03 -6.22
N THR A 389 -8.49 34.67 -7.29
CA THR A 389 -7.56 34.03 -8.25
C THR A 389 -6.30 33.52 -7.55
N THR A 390 -5.75 34.29 -6.60
CA THR A 390 -4.60 33.86 -5.77
C THR A 390 -4.91 32.60 -4.97
N GLY A 391 -6.08 32.54 -4.32
CA GLY A 391 -6.49 31.36 -3.57
C GLY A 391 -6.67 30.14 -4.44
N MET A 392 -7.28 30.27 -5.61
CA MET A 392 -7.41 29.16 -6.57
C MET A 392 -6.04 28.63 -7.01
N HIS A 393 -5.07 29.51 -7.28
CA HIS A 393 -3.70 29.08 -7.58
C HIS A 393 -3.03 28.36 -6.40
N LEU A 394 -3.29 28.79 -5.15
CA LEU A 394 -2.84 28.08 -3.96
C LEU A 394 -3.50 26.70 -3.86
N LEU A 395 -4.82 26.62 -4.04
CA LEU A 395 -5.56 25.35 -4.02
C LEU A 395 -5.06 24.35 -5.05
N ILE A 396 -4.71 24.80 -6.25
CA ILE A 396 -4.15 23.93 -7.30
C ILE A 396 -2.80 23.35 -6.88
N ARG A 397 -1.96 24.15 -6.21
CA ARG A 397 -0.69 23.64 -5.66
C ARG A 397 -0.93 22.60 -4.57
N LEU A 398 -2.04 22.72 -3.86
CA LEU A 398 -2.41 21.82 -2.78
C LEU A 398 -3.05 20.51 -3.28
N VAL A 399 -3.74 20.51 -4.42
CA VAL A 399 -4.30 19.32 -5.11
C VAL A 399 -3.19 18.36 -5.63
N HIS A 400 -1.90 18.68 -5.48
CA HIS A 400 -0.77 17.88 -6.01
C HIS A 400 -0.25 16.81 -5.05
N PHE A 401 -0.51 15.53 -5.36
CA PHE A 401 0.43 14.40 -5.11
C PHE A 401 0.21 13.15 -6.01
N SER A 402 -0.68 13.16 -7.01
CA SER A 402 -0.78 12.06 -8.01
C SER A 402 -0.42 12.56 -9.42
N LYS A 403 0.88 12.57 -9.73
CA LYS A 403 1.47 12.96 -11.04
C LYS A 403 1.12 14.39 -11.55
N PRO A 404 1.90 14.94 -12.51
CA PRO A 404 1.73 16.33 -12.98
C PRO A 404 0.46 16.58 -13.83
N LEU A 405 -0.45 15.61 -13.96
CA LEU A 405 -1.64 15.70 -14.83
C LEU A 405 -2.65 16.76 -14.40
N THR A 406 -2.71 17.13 -13.12
CA THR A 406 -3.66 18.15 -12.62
C THR A 406 -3.21 19.58 -12.90
N ARG A 407 -1.90 19.86 -12.99
CA ARG A 407 -1.39 21.24 -13.18
C ARG A 407 -1.75 21.83 -14.53
N LYS A 408 -1.89 20.97 -15.55
CA LYS A 408 -2.24 21.37 -16.92
C LYS A 408 -3.73 21.55 -17.15
N LYS A 409 -4.61 21.11 -16.23
CA LYS A 409 -6.06 21.12 -16.46
C LYS A 409 -6.82 22.21 -15.70
N ILE A 410 -6.31 22.70 -14.58
CA ILE A 410 -6.99 23.69 -13.72
C ILE A 410 -6.29 25.06 -13.88
N CYS A 411 -7.04 26.14 -14.14
CA CYS A 411 -6.55 27.46 -14.59
C CYS A 411 -5.80 27.42 -15.94
N ARG A 412 -6.50 27.08 -17.01
CA ARG A 412 -5.99 27.17 -18.39
C ARG A 412 -7.06 27.74 -19.30
N ASP A 413 -6.63 28.15 -20.48
CA ASP A 413 -7.54 28.48 -21.56
C ASP A 413 -8.19 27.20 -22.07
N VAL A 414 -9.52 27.22 -22.24
CA VAL A 414 -10.26 26.03 -22.68
C VAL A 414 -11.33 26.39 -23.68
N ASP A 415 -11.33 25.64 -24.77
CA ASP A 415 -12.41 25.63 -25.76
C ASP A 415 -13.50 24.64 -25.35
N TYR A 416 -14.74 25.11 -25.39
CA TYR A 416 -15.93 24.34 -25.06
C TYR A 416 -16.85 24.19 -26.25
N ALA A 417 -17.24 22.96 -26.56
CA ALA A 417 -18.37 22.68 -27.43
C ALA A 417 -19.69 22.86 -26.64
N ILE A 418 -20.65 23.56 -27.25
CA ILE A 418 -21.95 23.84 -26.63
C ILE A 418 -23.04 22.94 -27.20
N LYS A 419 -23.85 22.37 -26.30
CA LYS A 419 -25.04 21.59 -26.66
C LYS A 419 -26.24 22.06 -25.86
N ILE A 420 -27.31 22.45 -26.56
CA ILE A 420 -28.61 22.78 -25.97
C ILE A 420 -29.46 21.50 -25.97
N PHE A 421 -30.09 21.16 -24.84
CA PHE A 421 -30.83 19.90 -24.70
C PHE A 421 -32.25 19.95 -25.26
N GLU A 422 -32.84 21.12 -25.32
CA GLU A 422 -34.23 21.30 -25.71
C GLU A 422 -34.38 21.38 -27.23
N LYS A 423 -35.01 20.34 -27.82
CA LYS A 423 -35.32 20.27 -29.25
C LYS A 423 -36.15 21.44 -29.78
N ASN A 424 -36.89 22.13 -28.90
CA ASN A 424 -37.76 23.26 -29.24
C ASN A 424 -37.22 24.62 -28.75
N CYS A 425 -35.98 24.67 -28.24
CA CYS A 425 -35.37 25.92 -27.83
C CYS A 425 -34.94 26.71 -29.07
N LYS A 426 -35.45 27.94 -29.18
CA LYS A 426 -35.16 28.85 -30.31
C LYS A 426 -33.94 29.73 -30.07
N VAL A 427 -33.27 29.57 -28.92
CA VAL A 427 -32.02 30.29 -28.60
C VAL A 427 -30.88 29.68 -29.40
N ILE A 428 -30.12 30.53 -30.10
CA ILE A 428 -28.91 30.17 -30.80
C ILE A 428 -27.74 30.66 -29.95
N LEU A 429 -26.93 29.71 -29.48
CA LEU A 429 -25.62 29.95 -28.88
C LEU A 429 -24.53 29.62 -29.89
N PRO A 430 -23.34 30.25 -29.78
CA PRO A 430 -22.21 29.84 -30.59
C PRO A 430 -21.88 28.35 -30.34
N PRO A 431 -21.47 27.60 -31.37
CA PRO A 431 -21.17 26.17 -31.23
C PRO A 431 -19.94 25.93 -30.34
N PHE A 432 -19.05 26.93 -30.25
CA PHE A 432 -17.86 26.90 -29.42
C PHE A 432 -17.71 28.20 -28.63
N ILE A 433 -17.20 28.08 -27.40
CA ILE A 433 -16.81 29.20 -26.55
C ILE A 433 -15.39 28.97 -26.06
N HIS A 434 -14.57 30.02 -26.17
CA HIS A 434 -13.26 30.09 -25.53
C HIS A 434 -13.38 30.81 -24.19
N LEU A 435 -12.83 30.23 -23.13
CA LEU A 435 -12.66 30.90 -21.84
C LEU A 435 -11.16 31.10 -21.58
N ASP A 436 -10.72 32.36 -21.57
CA ASP A 436 -9.39 32.78 -21.11
C ASP A 436 -9.32 32.54 -19.59
N ASP A 437 -8.31 31.79 -19.14
CA ASP A 437 -8.06 31.39 -17.76
C ASP A 437 -9.32 31.16 -16.87
N GLN A 438 -9.67 29.90 -16.69
CA GLN A 438 -10.80 29.48 -15.84
C GLN A 438 -10.73 29.88 -14.36
N CYS A 439 -9.65 30.48 -13.88
CA CYS A 439 -9.53 30.96 -12.50
C CYS A 439 -9.80 32.46 -12.34
N MET A 440 -10.01 33.16 -13.45
CA MET A 440 -10.44 34.55 -13.40
C MET A 440 -11.82 34.68 -12.79
N SER A 441 -12.02 35.65 -11.89
CA SER A 441 -13.32 36.00 -11.32
C SER A 441 -14.26 36.73 -12.29
N ALA A 442 -13.92 36.74 -13.58
CA ALA A 442 -14.67 37.39 -14.65
C ALA A 442 -15.80 36.51 -15.20
N ASN A 443 -16.73 37.16 -15.90
CA ASN A 443 -17.74 36.52 -16.72
C ASN A 443 -17.43 36.78 -18.21
N LEU A 444 -17.54 35.75 -19.04
CA LEU A 444 -17.64 35.89 -20.48
C LEU A 444 -19.05 36.35 -20.85
N ILE A 445 -19.13 37.41 -21.65
CA ILE A 445 -20.39 37.97 -22.13
C ILE A 445 -20.69 37.37 -23.51
N VAL A 446 -21.78 36.62 -23.61
CA VAL A 446 -22.21 35.95 -24.86
C VAL A 446 -23.52 36.57 -25.33
N PRO A 447 -23.58 37.18 -26.54
CA PRO A 447 -24.83 37.69 -27.06
C PRO A 447 -25.80 36.55 -27.39
N LEU A 448 -27.03 36.64 -26.89
CA LEU A 448 -28.10 35.69 -27.19
C LEU A 448 -28.74 36.02 -28.53
N GLN A 449 -28.77 35.05 -29.43
CA GLN A 449 -29.50 35.13 -30.70
C GLN A 449 -30.76 34.28 -30.63
N PHE A 450 -31.83 34.70 -31.31
CA PHE A 450 -33.11 34.00 -31.31
C PHE A 450 -33.56 33.70 -32.74
N SER A 451 -33.97 32.46 -33.00
CA SER A 451 -34.57 32.04 -34.26
C SER A 451 -36.06 32.37 -34.28
N GLY A 452 -36.39 33.59 -34.69
CA GLY A 452 -37.77 34.06 -34.88
C GLY A 452 -38.43 34.66 -33.63
N THR A 453 -39.73 34.93 -33.73
CA THR A 453 -40.53 35.58 -32.67
C THR A 453 -41.00 34.56 -31.65
N THR A 454 -40.38 34.53 -30.46
CA THR A 454 -40.75 33.57 -29.42
C THR A 454 -40.87 34.18 -28.05
N SER A 455 -41.78 33.60 -27.26
CA SER A 455 -41.80 33.76 -25.82
C SER A 455 -40.48 33.24 -25.23
N LEU A 456 -39.85 34.08 -24.39
CA LEU A 456 -38.64 33.71 -23.65
C LEU A 456 -38.96 32.55 -22.72
N LYS A 457 -38.35 31.39 -22.99
CA LYS A 457 -38.44 30.18 -22.16
C LYS A 457 -37.06 29.89 -21.59
N ASN A 458 -37.04 29.48 -20.32
CA ASN A 458 -35.83 28.98 -19.68
C ASN A 458 -35.30 27.79 -20.48
N PHE A 459 -33.98 27.65 -20.54
CA PHE A 459 -33.36 26.56 -21.28
C PHE A 459 -32.12 26.01 -20.61
N HIS A 460 -31.77 24.76 -20.95
CA HIS A 460 -30.60 24.05 -20.45
C HIS A 460 -29.55 23.89 -21.55
N PHE A 461 -28.29 24.09 -21.19
CA PHE A 461 -27.17 23.77 -22.08
C PHE A 461 -25.98 23.18 -21.31
N THR A 462 -25.14 22.45 -22.04
CA THR A 462 -23.88 21.91 -21.54
C THR A 462 -22.73 22.47 -22.35
N MET A 463 -21.65 22.81 -21.65
CA MET A 463 -20.35 23.09 -22.21
C MET A 463 -19.47 21.87 -21.95
N THR A 464 -18.98 21.22 -22.99
CA THR A 464 -18.01 20.13 -22.87
C THR A 464 -16.70 20.58 -23.48
N SER A 465 -15.63 20.56 -22.70
CA SER A 465 -14.28 20.85 -23.18
C SER A 465 -13.92 20.00 -24.39
N THR A 466 -13.10 20.52 -25.30
CA THR A 466 -12.69 19.81 -26.53
C THR A 466 -11.95 18.50 -26.26
N ASP A 467 -11.26 18.37 -25.12
CA ASP A 467 -10.63 17.12 -24.68
C ASP A 467 -11.59 16.16 -23.94
N GLY A 468 -12.85 16.57 -23.74
CA GLY A 468 -13.90 15.79 -23.07
C GLY A 468 -13.70 15.62 -21.57
N ALA A 469 -12.67 16.24 -20.97
CA ALA A 469 -12.33 16.05 -19.57
C ALA A 469 -13.23 16.87 -18.63
N GLU A 470 -13.61 18.08 -19.05
CA GLU A 470 -14.45 19.02 -18.30
C GLU A 470 -15.85 19.14 -18.89
N ILE A 471 -16.87 19.14 -18.02
CA ILE A 471 -18.29 19.24 -18.40
C ILE A 471 -19.01 20.22 -17.48
N ARG A 472 -19.49 21.35 -18.00
CA ARG A 472 -20.30 22.31 -17.23
C ARG A 472 -21.75 22.27 -17.68
N GLN A 473 -22.68 22.27 -16.73
CA GLN A 473 -24.11 22.27 -17.01
C GLN A 473 -24.75 23.55 -16.47
N TYR A 474 -25.58 24.18 -17.29
CA TYR A 474 -26.22 25.44 -16.96
C TYR A 474 -27.74 25.40 -17.20
N VAL A 475 -28.46 26.12 -16.34
CA VAL A 475 -29.87 26.47 -16.52
C VAL A 475 -29.96 27.97 -16.69
N VAL A 476 -30.50 28.44 -17.82
CA VAL A 476 -30.73 29.85 -18.06
C VAL A 476 -32.15 30.20 -17.69
N ILE A 477 -32.31 31.17 -16.79
CA ILE A 477 -33.61 31.66 -16.33
C ILE A 477 -33.77 33.12 -16.75
N PHE A 478 -34.85 33.41 -17.46
CA PHE A 478 -35.20 34.80 -17.81
C PHE A 478 -35.98 35.43 -16.66
N VAL A 479 -35.41 36.48 -16.07
CA VAL A 479 -36.01 37.20 -14.94
C VAL A 479 -36.53 38.55 -15.43
N ARG A 480 -37.83 38.81 -15.21
CA ARG A 480 -38.46 40.06 -15.59
C ARG A 480 -38.27 41.12 -14.51
N TYR A 481 -38.02 42.36 -14.89
CA TYR A 481 -37.99 43.49 -13.97
C TYR A 481 -38.67 44.73 -14.56
N LEU A 482 -39.21 45.58 -13.69
CA LEU A 482 -39.79 46.86 -14.04
C LEU A 482 -38.68 47.93 -14.06
N SER A 483 -38.56 48.65 -15.17
CA SER A 483 -37.53 49.66 -15.46
C SER A 483 -37.49 50.84 -14.48
N ALA A 484 -38.52 50.99 -13.63
CA ALA A 484 -38.64 52.09 -12.67
C ALA A 484 -37.70 51.97 -11.44
N HIS A 485 -37.00 50.85 -11.26
CA HIS A 485 -35.98 50.68 -10.23
C HIS A 485 -34.66 50.27 -10.87
N ARG A 486 -33.92 51.25 -11.39
CA ARG A 486 -32.46 51.11 -11.56
C ARG A 486 -31.86 50.90 -10.17
N PHE A 487 -31.59 49.65 -9.81
CA PHE A 487 -30.65 49.36 -8.74
C PHE A 487 -29.30 49.94 -9.15
N VAL A 488 -28.85 50.94 -8.39
CA VAL A 488 -27.44 51.27 -8.27
C VAL A 488 -26.78 50.03 -7.68
N VAL A 489 -26.19 49.20 -8.53
CA VAL A 489 -25.27 48.16 -8.09
C VAL A 489 -23.97 48.88 -7.76
N SER A 490 -23.76 49.15 -6.47
CA SER A 490 -22.45 49.55 -5.95
C SER A 490 -21.46 48.40 -6.13
N LYS A 491 -20.24 48.79 -6.51
CA LYS A 491 -19.03 47.97 -6.74
C LYS A 491 -18.84 46.81 -5.78
#